data_AF-A0AAD2H5I8-F1
#
_entry.id   AF-A0AAD2H5I8-F1
#
_cell.length_a   1.000
_cell.length_b   1.000
_cell.length_c   1.000
_cell.angle_alpha   90.00
_cell.angle_beta   90.00
_cell.angle_gamma   90.00
#
_symmetry.space_group_name_H-M   'P 1'
#
loop_
_entity.id
_entity.type
_entity.pdbx_description
1 polymer ?
#
loop_
_entity_poly.entity_id
_entity_poly.type
_entity_poly.pdbx_seq_one_letter_code
_entity_poly.pdbx_strand_id
1 'polypeptide(L)'
;MSGHHRITLAANPPYFDGNKSKYLGFVDACTTYIGAYRSEFSLDKTKILFVLSYLRNESGTSCAASRWAMNWKQHNFEGFQGLKAGVTATSFLEELQRAFGDSNAEQVAAARLMALCQGRR
;
A
#
# COMPACT_ATOMS: atom_id res chain seq x y z
N MET A 1 -27.75 22.36 19.44
CA MET A 1 -26.82 22.19 18.30
C MET A 1 -26.22 20.79 18.42
N SER A 2 -26.75 19.82 17.66
CA SER A 2 -26.32 18.42 17.78
C SER A 2 -25.00 18.24 17.03
N GLY A 3 -23.91 18.15 17.78
CA GLY A 3 -22.58 17.89 17.21
C GLY A 3 -22.51 16.45 16.72
N HIS A 4 -22.69 16.24 15.42
CA HIS A 4 -22.42 14.95 14.79
C HIS A 4 -20.98 14.54 15.09
N HIS A 5 -20.82 13.59 16.03
CA HIS A 5 -19.54 12.93 16.24
C HIS A 5 -19.24 12.12 14.98
N ARG A 6 -18.31 12.59 14.15
CA ARG A 6 -17.76 11.78 13.07
C ARG A 6 -17.02 10.63 13.73
N ILE A 7 -17.60 9.43 13.66
CA ILE A 7 -16.91 8.21 14.07
C ILE A 7 -15.73 8.01 13.11
N THR A 8 -14.51 8.00 13.64
CA THR A 8 -13.33 7.56 12.90
C THR A 8 -13.34 6.04 12.88
N LEU A 9 -13.52 5.45 11.70
CA LEU A 9 -13.63 4.00 11.53
C LEU A 9 -12.26 3.32 11.42
N ALA A 10 -11.24 4.03 10.94
CA ALA A 10 -9.87 3.52 10.84
C ALA A 10 -8.84 4.64 11.05
N ALA A 11 -7.67 4.27 11.60
CA ALA A 11 -6.54 5.18 11.72
C ALA A 11 -5.87 5.42 10.37
N ASN A 12 -5.34 6.63 10.15
CA ASN A 12 -4.56 6.92 8.95
C ASN A 12 -3.35 5.98 8.84
N PRO A 13 -3.05 5.45 7.65
CA PRO A 13 -1.84 4.66 7.43
C PRO A 13 -0.57 5.44 7.80
N PRO A 14 0.51 4.75 8.23
CA PRO A 14 1.80 5.39 8.40
C PRO A 14 2.39 5.78 7.03
N TYR A 15 3.28 6.77 7.03
CA TYR A 15 4.11 7.03 5.85
C TYR A 15 5.08 5.87 5.60
N PHE A 16 5.32 5.58 4.33
CA PHE A 16 6.20 4.51 3.89
C PHE A 16 7.38 5.06 3.11
N ASP A 17 8.57 4.90 3.66
CA ASP A 17 9.84 5.38 3.10
C ASP A 17 10.49 4.41 2.09
N GLY A 18 9.96 3.20 1.99
CA GLY A 18 10.51 2.11 1.18
C GLY A 18 11.20 1.00 1.99
N ASN A 19 11.18 1.06 3.32
CA ASN A 19 11.74 0.01 4.16
C ASN A 19 10.92 -1.28 4.07
N LYS A 20 11.47 -2.29 3.41
CA LYS A 20 10.79 -3.58 3.16
C LYS A 20 10.27 -4.28 4.41
N SER A 21 10.92 -4.13 5.57
CA SER A 21 10.44 -4.75 6.81
C SER A 21 9.12 -4.16 7.32
N LYS A 22 8.79 -2.93 6.92
CA LYS A 22 7.53 -2.24 7.26
C LYS A 22 6.45 -2.41 6.19
N TYR A 23 6.77 -3.06 5.07
CA TYR A 23 5.90 -3.11 3.90
C TYR A 23 4.54 -3.76 4.20
N LEU A 24 4.53 -4.95 4.82
CA LEU A 24 3.28 -5.66 5.11
C LEU A 24 2.37 -4.86 6.04
N GLY A 25 2.93 -4.25 7.10
CA GLY A 25 2.16 -3.41 8.03
C GLY A 25 1.60 -2.15 7.36
N PHE A 26 2.33 -1.57 6.41
CA PHE A 26 1.85 -0.45 5.62
C PHE A 26 0.67 -0.84 4.70
N VAL A 27 0.77 -1.97 4.00
CA VAL A 27 -0.32 -2.46 3.13
C VAL A 27 -1.56 -2.83 3.94
N ASP A 28 -1.39 -3.49 5.08
CA ASP A 28 -2.48 -3.82 6.00
C ASP A 28 -3.22 -2.56 6.50
N ALA A 29 -2.47 -1.53 6.91
CA ALA A 29 -3.05 -0.26 7.32
C ALA A 29 -3.81 0.45 6.18
N CYS A 30 -3.25 0.47 4.96
CA CYS A 30 -3.89 1.04 3.79
C CYS A 30 -5.19 0.32 3.42
N THR A 31 -5.17 -1.02 3.38
CA THR A 31 -6.34 -1.84 3.02
C THR A 31 -7.43 -1.76 4.08
N THR A 32 -7.07 -1.71 5.36
CA THR A 32 -8.00 -1.47 6.48
C THR A 32 -8.68 -0.11 6.35
N TYR A 33 -7.92 0.96 6.07
CA TYR A 33 -8.49 2.30 5.88
C TYR A 33 -9.45 2.33 4.68
N ILE A 34 -9.01 1.83 3.53
CA ILE A 34 -9.85 1.79 2.32
C ILE A 34 -11.12 0.96 2.54
N GLY A 35 -11.02 -0.16 3.26
CA GLY A 35 -12.15 -1.00 3.61
C GLY A 35 -13.16 -0.29 4.53
N ALA A 36 -12.68 0.44 5.53
CA ALA A 36 -13.51 1.20 6.45
C ALA A 36 -14.26 2.35 5.76
N TYR A 37 -13.69 2.94 4.72
CA TYR A 37 -14.24 4.07 3.97
C TYR A 37 -14.62 3.70 2.53
N ARG A 38 -15.09 2.47 2.29
CA ARG A 38 -15.31 1.90 0.95
C ARG A 38 -16.11 2.80 -0.02
N SER A 39 -17.09 3.56 0.48
CA SER A 39 -17.88 4.49 -0.34
C SER A 39 -17.06 5.62 -0.96
N GLU A 40 -15.97 6.04 -0.30
CA GLU A 40 -15.05 7.09 -0.78
C GLU A 40 -14.00 6.53 -1.76
N PHE A 41 -13.79 5.21 -1.73
CA PHE A 41 -12.80 4.48 -2.51
C PHE A 41 -13.42 3.58 -3.58
N SER A 42 -14.52 4.01 -4.20
CA SER A 42 -15.25 3.23 -5.20
C SER A 42 -14.46 3.03 -6.51
N LEU A 43 -13.51 3.91 -6.82
CA LEU A 43 -12.69 3.86 -8.04
C LEU A 43 -11.27 3.40 -7.73
N ASP A 44 -10.67 2.63 -8.64
CA ASP A 44 -9.27 2.21 -8.47
C ASP A 44 -8.31 3.38 -8.45
N LYS A 45 -8.59 4.42 -9.24
CA LYS A 45 -7.83 5.68 -9.20
C LYS A 45 -7.77 6.28 -7.79
N THR A 46 -8.88 6.30 -7.04
CA THR A 46 -8.89 6.92 -5.71
C THR A 46 -8.12 6.08 -4.70
N LYS A 47 -8.22 4.75 -4.77
CA LYS A 47 -7.39 3.83 -3.97
C LYS A 47 -5.89 4.02 -4.24
N ILE A 48 -5.50 4.04 -5.51
CA ILE A 48 -4.10 4.18 -5.94
C ILE A 48 -3.55 5.55 -5.50
N LEU A 49 -4.28 6.64 -5.75
CA LEU A 49 -3.85 7.97 -5.33
C LEU A 49 -3.69 8.08 -3.82
N PHE A 50 -4.58 7.44 -3.05
CA PHE A 50 -4.46 7.38 -1.61
C PHE A 50 -3.17 6.69 -1.18
N VAL A 51 -2.89 5.48 -1.67
CA VAL A 51 -1.64 4.78 -1.32
C VAL A 51 -0.41 5.59 -1.75
N LEU A 52 -0.40 6.13 -2.97
CA LEU A 52 0.68 6.99 -3.49
C LEU A 52 0.94 8.22 -2.60
N SER A 53 -0.08 8.76 -1.92
CA SER A 53 0.08 9.92 -1.04
C SER A 53 0.87 9.61 0.24
N TYR A 54 0.93 8.33 0.64
CA TYR A 54 1.70 7.86 1.79
C TYR A 54 3.09 7.34 1.44
N LEU A 55 3.43 7.20 0.15
CA LEU A 55 4.77 6.79 -0.32
C LEU A 55 5.77 7.94 -0.22
N ARG A 56 6.14 8.29 1.01
CA ARG A 56 7.07 9.34 1.39
C ARG A 56 7.61 9.04 2.79
N ASN A 57 8.63 9.79 3.21
CA ASN A 57 8.99 9.80 4.63
C ASN A 57 8.24 10.93 5.36
N GLU A 58 8.28 10.90 6.69
CA GLU A 58 7.65 11.90 7.55
C GLU A 58 8.19 13.33 7.33
N SER A 59 9.48 13.46 7.01
CA SER A 59 10.13 14.75 6.78
C SER A 59 9.85 15.35 5.40
N GLY A 60 9.19 14.61 4.51
CA GLY A 60 8.93 15.02 3.11
C GLY A 60 10.18 15.02 2.21
N THR A 61 11.32 14.52 2.68
CA THR A 61 12.53 14.38 1.86
C THR A 61 12.45 13.14 0.95
N SER A 62 13.28 13.12 -0.08
CA SER A 62 13.29 12.03 -1.06
C SER A 62 13.70 10.70 -0.40
N CYS A 63 12.93 9.65 -0.64
CA CYS A 63 13.16 8.29 -0.16
C CYS A 63 12.98 7.27 -1.30
N ALA A 64 13.12 5.98 -1.04
CA ALA A 64 12.96 4.96 -2.07
C ALA A 64 11.50 4.89 -2.57
N ALA A 65 10.54 4.93 -1.64
CA ALA A 65 9.12 4.94 -1.96
C ALA A 65 8.69 6.18 -2.76
N SER A 66 9.14 7.38 -2.38
CA SER A 66 8.74 8.61 -3.08
C SER A 66 9.30 8.68 -4.51
N ARG A 67 10.54 8.19 -4.72
CA ARG A 67 11.13 8.09 -6.06
C ARG A 67 10.40 7.07 -6.92
N TRP A 68 10.08 5.90 -6.36
CA TRP A 68 9.29 4.90 -7.07
C TRP A 68 7.89 5.45 -7.42
N ALA A 69 7.22 6.13 -6.48
CA ALA A 69 5.90 6.73 -6.70
C ALA A 69 5.92 7.80 -7.80
N MET A 70 6.98 8.60 -7.86
CA MET A 70 7.17 9.59 -8.93
C MET A 70 7.34 8.91 -10.29
N ASN A 71 8.21 7.91 -10.38
CA ASN A 71 8.43 7.15 -11.61
C ASN A 71 7.16 6.41 -12.05
N TRP A 72 6.47 5.76 -11.11
CA TRP A 72 5.23 5.05 -11.39
C TRP A 72 4.14 5.98 -11.92
N LYS A 73 3.97 7.17 -11.33
CA LYS A 73 3.05 8.21 -11.83
C LYS A 73 3.40 8.65 -13.24
N GLN A 74 4.67 8.89 -13.55
CA GLN A 74 5.10 9.26 -14.91
C GLN A 74 4.74 8.21 -15.96
N HIS A 75 4.74 6.93 -15.59
CA HIS A 75 4.41 5.84 -16.50
C HIS A 75 2.92 5.54 -16.60
N ASN A 76 2.15 5.76 -15.53
CA ASN A 76 0.76 5.30 -15.41
C ASN A 76 -0.29 6.41 -15.43
N PHE A 77 0.11 7.68 -15.39
CA PHE A 77 -0.80 8.81 -15.54
C PHE A 77 -0.68 9.47 -16.92
N GLU A 78 -1.83 9.89 -17.45
CA GLU A 78 -1.96 10.76 -18.61
C GLU A 78 -2.26 12.17 -18.12
N GLY A 79 -1.21 12.99 -18.03
CA GLY A 79 -1.28 14.35 -17.50
C GLY A 79 -1.74 14.39 -16.04
N PHE A 80 -2.46 15.46 -15.68
CA PHE A 80 -2.96 15.66 -14.32
C PHE A 80 -4.29 14.95 -14.02
N GLN A 81 -4.97 14.41 -15.05
CA GLN A 81 -6.38 14.00 -14.92
C GLN A 81 -6.63 12.49 -15.08
N GLY A 82 -5.82 11.75 -15.85
CA GLY A 82 -6.14 10.35 -16.19
C GLY A 82 -5.19 9.34 -15.56
N LEU A 83 -5.74 8.31 -14.91
CA LEU A 83 -5.02 7.04 -14.77
C LEU A 83 -5.16 6.31 -16.12
N LYS A 84 -4.06 5.75 -16.66
CA LYS A 84 -4.09 5.03 -17.94
C LYS A 84 -5.12 3.90 -17.93
N ALA A 85 -5.74 3.66 -19.08
CA ALA A 85 -6.69 2.58 -19.26
C ALA A 85 -6.04 1.23 -18.93
N GLY A 86 -6.76 0.38 -18.18
CA GLY A 86 -6.29 -0.95 -17.78
C GLY A 86 -5.47 -1.00 -16.49
N VAL A 87 -5.07 0.14 -15.92
CA VAL A 87 -4.42 0.16 -14.60
C VAL A 87 -5.48 -0.02 -13.50
N THR A 88 -5.32 -1.06 -12.69
CA THR A 88 -6.24 -1.40 -11.60
C THR A 88 -5.55 -1.26 -10.25
N ALA A 89 -6.32 -1.19 -9.17
CA ALA A 89 -5.75 -1.18 -7.82
C ALA A 89 -4.99 -2.48 -7.51
N THR A 90 -5.44 -3.61 -8.07
CA THR A 90 -4.78 -4.90 -7.95
C THR A 90 -3.41 -4.91 -8.63
N SER A 91 -3.33 -4.52 -9.91
CA SER A 91 -2.05 -4.48 -10.64
C SER A 91 -1.07 -3.51 -10.00
N PHE A 92 -1.56 -2.38 -9.47
CA PHE A 92 -0.74 -1.45 -8.69
C PHE A 92 -0.16 -2.08 -7.42
N LEU A 93 -0.97 -2.82 -6.65
CA LEU A 93 -0.48 -3.50 -5.43
C LEU A 93 0.56 -4.58 -5.77
N GLU A 94 0.40 -5.30 -6.87
CA GLU A 94 1.39 -6.28 -7.34
C GLU A 94 2.73 -5.62 -7.70
N GLU A 95 2.71 -4.49 -8.41
CA GLU A 95 3.91 -3.72 -8.71
C GLU A 95 4.58 -3.17 -7.44
N LEU A 96 3.77 -2.72 -6.47
CA LEU A 96 4.24 -2.24 -5.19
C LEU A 96 4.87 -3.36 -4.36
N GLN A 97 4.25 -4.55 -4.34
CA GLN A 97 4.79 -5.78 -3.74
C GLN A 97 6.10 -6.18 -4.41
N ARG A 98 6.19 -6.10 -5.74
CA ARG A 98 7.43 -6.42 -6.45
C ARG A 98 8.56 -5.45 -6.12
N ALA A 99 8.24 -4.18 -5.89
CA ALA A 99 9.23 -3.15 -5.55
C ALA A 99 9.70 -3.25 -4.08
N PHE A 100 8.77 -3.43 -3.15
CA PHE A 100 9.03 -3.25 -1.71
C PHE A 100 8.65 -4.44 -0.84
N GLY A 101 7.90 -5.40 -1.38
CA GLY A 101 7.63 -6.66 -0.73
C GLY A 101 8.93 -7.44 -0.53
N ASP A 102 8.93 -8.25 0.53
CA ASP A 102 10.03 -9.14 0.83
C ASP A 102 9.79 -10.47 0.13
N SER A 103 10.54 -10.73 -0.95
CA SER A 103 10.52 -12.02 -1.66
C SER A 103 10.89 -13.18 -0.74
N ASN A 104 11.62 -12.91 0.35
CA ASN A 104 12.00 -13.92 1.33
C ASN A 104 10.94 -14.13 2.41
N ALA A 105 10.02 -13.21 2.69
CA ALA A 105 9.09 -13.41 3.81
C ALA A 105 8.11 -14.54 3.53
N GLU A 106 7.61 -14.68 2.29
CA GLU A 106 6.78 -15.83 1.89
C GLU A 106 7.59 -17.13 1.84
N GLN A 107 8.81 -17.11 1.28
CA GLN A 107 9.67 -18.29 1.19
C GLN A 107 10.15 -18.75 2.59
N VAL A 108 10.45 -17.81 3.49
CA VAL A 108 10.87 -18.09 4.87
C VAL A 108 9.68 -18.49 5.73
N ALA A 109 8.49 -17.89 5.56
CA ALA A 109 7.28 -18.35 6.24
C ALA A 109 6.88 -19.76 5.76
N ALA A 110 6.95 -20.03 4.46
CA ALA A 110 6.73 -21.37 3.90
C ALA A 110 7.79 -22.37 4.37
N ALA A 111 9.08 -22.00 4.38
CA ALA A 111 10.15 -22.85 4.88
C ALA A 111 10.03 -23.12 6.39
N ARG A 112 9.62 -22.12 7.18
CA ARG A 112 9.34 -22.28 8.62
C ARG A 112 8.12 -23.19 8.86
N LEU A 113 7.06 -23.05 8.07
CA LEU A 113 5.89 -23.95 8.11
C LEU A 113 6.28 -25.39 7.72
N MET A 114 7.08 -25.60 6.68
CA MET A 114 7.57 -26.94 6.29
C MET A 114 8.47 -27.55 7.38
N ALA A 115 9.35 -26.76 7.99
CA ALA A 115 10.20 -27.23 9.10
C ALA A 115 9.39 -27.62 10.35
N LEU A 116 8.32 -26.89 10.67
CA LEU A 116 7.42 -27.21 11.79
C LEU A 116 6.59 -28.48 11.54
N CYS A 117 6.16 -28.72 10.30
CA CYS A 117 5.46 -29.96 9.92
C CYS A 117 6.39 -31.18 9.89
N GLN A 118 7.69 -31.00 9.63
CA GLN A 118 8.69 -32.09 9.62
C GLN A 118 9.27 -32.41 11.01
N GLY A 119 9.15 -31.50 11.99
CA GLY A 119 9.68 -31.66 13.35
C GLY A 119 8.82 -32.48 14.32
N ARG A 120 7.71 -33.08 13.89
CA ARG A 120 6.92 -34.03 14.70
C ARG A 120 7.25 -35.47 14.27
N ARG A 121 8.33 -36.00 14.84
CA ARG A 121 8.58 -37.44 14.90
C ARG A 121 9.14 -37.81 16.26
#